data_AF-Q6WQI8-F1
#
_entry.id   AF-Q6WQI8-F1
#
_cell.length_a   1.000
_cell.length_b   1.000
_cell.length_c   1.000
_cell.angle_alpha   90.00
_cell.angle_beta   90.00
_cell.angle_gamma   90.00
#
_symmetry.space_group_name_H-M   'P 1'
#
loop_
_entity.id
_entity.type
_entity.pdbx_description
1 polymer ?
#
loop_
_entity_poly.entity_id
_entity_poly.type
_entity_poly.pdbx_seq_one_letter_code
_entity_poly.pdbx_strand_id
1 'polypeptide(L)'
;TDFLGLLVTGAIVAARHAGLRDWRAVDPACRLCAFMGVGMVFFGLCPLLLGAAMASERFLGITRPFSRPAAASPRRAWASVALVWAAALALGLLPLLGLGRYTVQYPGSWCFLTLGAEPGDVAFGLLFALLGSLSVALSLVLNTVSVATLCRVYHGRAAARQRPRDCEVEMMAQLLGIMVVATVCWTPLLVFIALTVLRDPPAMSPAGQLSRSSERQLLIYLRVATWNQILDP
;
A
#
# COMPACT_ATOMS: atom_id res chain seq x y z
N THR A 1 -4.97 -1.67 9.95
CA THR A 1 -3.56 -1.59 9.52
C THR A 1 -3.04 -0.17 9.59
N ASP A 2 -3.84 0.79 9.14
CA ASP A 2 -3.45 2.19 8.95
C ASP A 2 -3.11 2.90 10.27
N PHE A 3 -3.94 2.72 11.31
CA PHE A 3 -3.65 3.25 12.65
C PHE A 3 -2.29 2.80 13.19
N LEU A 4 -2.00 1.50 13.14
CA LEU A 4 -0.72 0.97 13.63
C LEU A 4 0.45 1.45 12.77
N GLY A 5 0.24 1.57 11.46
CA GLY A 5 1.24 2.12 10.54
C GLY A 5 1.58 3.57 10.89
N LEU A 6 0.57 4.43 11.04
CA LEU A 6 0.74 5.83 11.45
C LEU A 6 1.39 5.95 12.83
N LEU A 7 0.99 5.12 13.79
CA LEU A 7 1.56 5.13 15.13
C LEU A 7 3.04 4.74 15.13
N VAL A 8 3.38 3.60 14.53
CA VAL A 8 4.75 3.04 14.56
C VAL A 8 5.70 3.92 13.72
N THR A 9 5.33 4.21 12.47
CA THR A 9 6.18 5.01 11.58
C THR A 9 6.22 6.48 12.00
N GLY A 10 5.07 7.03 12.42
CA GLY A 10 4.95 8.41 12.88
C GLY A 10 5.71 8.67 14.18
N ALA A 11 5.71 7.74 15.15
CA ALA A 11 6.50 7.89 16.37
C ALA A 11 8.01 7.97 16.08
N ILE A 12 8.52 7.13 15.17
CA ILE A 12 9.94 7.16 14.76
C ILE A 12 10.24 8.49 14.06
N VAL A 13 9.41 8.91 13.10
CA VAL A 13 9.60 10.18 12.37
C VAL A 13 9.54 11.39 13.32
N ALA A 14 8.61 11.40 14.27
CA ALA A 14 8.48 12.47 15.26
C ALA A 14 9.70 12.56 16.18
N ALA A 15 10.17 11.42 16.71
CA ALA A 15 11.38 11.36 17.53
C ALA A 15 12.63 11.89 16.78
N ARG A 16 12.73 11.60 15.48
CA ARG A 16 13.81 12.11 14.62
C ARG A 16 13.71 13.62 14.40
N HIS A 17 12.51 14.14 14.18
CA HIS A 17 12.33 15.59 14.04
C HIS A 17 12.55 16.36 15.36
N ALA A 18 12.26 15.75 16.51
CA ALA A 18 12.31 16.40 17.83
C ALA A 18 13.72 16.58 18.44
N GLY A 19 14.79 16.02 17.84
CA GLY A 19 16.14 16.29 18.35
C GLY A 19 17.20 15.23 18.04
N LEU A 20 16.82 14.07 17.53
CA LEU A 20 17.76 13.02 17.15
C LEU A 20 18.13 13.17 15.67
N ARG A 21 19.06 14.08 15.34
CA ARG A 21 19.49 14.29 13.93
C ARG A 21 20.51 13.26 13.45
N ASP A 22 21.32 12.68 14.33
CA ASP A 22 22.33 11.70 13.95
C ASP A 22 21.80 10.26 14.05
N TRP A 23 21.67 9.56 12.91
CA TRP A 23 21.30 8.14 12.89
C TRP A 23 22.37 7.29 13.58
N ARG A 24 23.66 7.63 13.42
CA ARG A 24 24.77 6.89 14.01
C ARG A 24 24.80 6.94 15.54
N ALA A 25 24.29 8.01 16.15
CA ALA A 25 24.22 8.15 17.60
C ALA A 25 23.08 7.32 18.21
N VAL A 26 21.98 7.13 17.48
CA VAL A 26 20.77 6.42 17.94
C VAL A 26 20.78 4.94 17.55
N ASP A 27 21.33 4.63 16.38
CA ASP A 27 21.31 3.31 15.77
C ASP A 27 22.66 2.98 15.12
N PRO A 28 23.71 2.76 15.93
CA PRO A 28 25.04 2.43 15.42
C PRO A 28 25.09 1.10 14.64
N ALA A 29 24.10 0.23 14.83
CA ALA A 29 23.99 -1.07 14.18
C ALA A 29 22.96 -1.13 13.03
N CYS A 30 22.39 0.01 12.62
CA CYS A 30 21.36 0.11 11.56
C CYS A 30 20.10 -0.76 11.78
N ARG A 31 19.82 -1.18 13.03
CA ARG A 31 18.68 -2.04 13.38
C ARG A 31 17.36 -1.28 13.36
N LEU A 32 17.35 -0.05 13.84
CA LEU A 32 16.17 0.81 13.81
C LEU A 32 15.81 1.18 12.36
N CYS A 33 16.81 1.43 11.52
CA CYS A 33 16.58 1.69 10.09
C CYS A 33 15.98 0.47 9.38
N ALA A 34 16.51 -0.74 9.64
CA ALA A 34 15.95 -1.97 9.11
C ALA A 34 14.53 -2.22 9.60
N PHE A 35 14.26 -2.02 10.90
CA PHE A 35 12.91 -2.13 11.48
C PHE A 35 11.93 -1.15 10.82
N MET A 36 12.34 0.11 10.67
CA MET A 36 11.54 1.13 9.99
C MET A 36 11.28 0.74 8.52
N GLY A 37 12.30 0.27 7.79
CA GLY A 37 12.17 -0.18 6.42
C GLY A 37 11.18 -1.33 6.26
N VAL A 38 11.28 -2.37 7.09
CA VAL A 38 10.32 -3.48 7.16
C VAL A 38 8.91 -2.96 7.44
N GLY A 39 8.78 -2.06 8.43
CA GLY A 39 7.51 -1.43 8.79
C GLY A 39 6.90 -0.65 7.62
N MET A 40 7.69 0.17 6.92
CA MET A 40 7.22 0.97 5.78
C MET A 40 6.73 0.09 4.63
N VAL A 41 7.43 -1.01 4.32
CA VAL A 41 6.98 -1.97 3.29
C VAL A 41 5.73 -2.71 3.73
N PHE A 42 5.69 -3.19 4.98
CA PHE A 42 4.53 -3.88 5.56
C PHE A 42 3.28 -2.99 5.56
N PHE A 43 3.37 -1.80 6.15
CA PHE A 43 2.26 -0.86 6.26
C PHE A 43 1.92 -0.19 4.92
N GLY A 44 2.78 -0.29 3.91
CA GLY A 44 2.47 0.14 2.55
C GLY A 44 1.75 -0.93 1.73
N LEU A 45 2.19 -2.18 1.77
CA LEU A 45 1.57 -3.27 1.00
C LEU A 45 0.27 -3.77 1.63
N CYS A 46 0.17 -3.80 2.96
CA CYS A 46 -1.04 -4.28 3.63
C CYS A 46 -2.33 -3.55 3.20
N PRO A 47 -2.43 -2.20 3.23
CA PRO A 47 -3.66 -1.52 2.81
C PRO A 47 -4.00 -1.79 1.35
N LEU A 48 -2.99 -1.84 0.46
CA LEU A 48 -3.18 -2.16 -0.96
C LEU A 48 -3.75 -3.57 -1.19
N LEU A 49 -3.14 -4.58 -0.57
CA LEU A 49 -3.55 -5.97 -0.67
C LEU A 49 -4.92 -6.22 -0.01
N LEU A 50 -5.17 -5.59 1.14
CA LEU A 50 -6.48 -5.63 1.79
C LEU A 50 -7.54 -4.96 0.93
N GLY A 51 -7.23 -3.83 0.28
CA GLY A 51 -8.11 -3.18 -0.69
C GLY A 51 -8.52 -4.12 -1.83
N ALA A 52 -7.56 -4.83 -2.43
CA ALA A 52 -7.83 -5.82 -3.46
C ALA A 52 -8.64 -7.02 -2.95
N ALA A 53 -8.36 -7.51 -1.73
CA ALA A 53 -9.10 -8.60 -1.11
C ALA A 53 -10.56 -8.21 -0.82
N MET A 54 -10.80 -7.00 -0.29
CA MET A 54 -12.13 -6.45 -0.07
C MET A 54 -12.92 -6.31 -1.38
N ALA A 55 -12.28 -5.79 -2.44
CA ALA A 55 -12.90 -5.66 -3.76
C ALA A 55 -13.28 -7.05 -4.34
N SER A 56 -12.39 -8.04 -4.17
CA SER A 56 -12.63 -9.43 -4.59
C SER A 56 -13.78 -10.06 -3.83
N GLU A 57 -13.84 -9.86 -2.51
CA GLU A 57 -14.93 -10.36 -1.69
C GLU A 57 -16.27 -9.77 -2.14
N ARG A 58 -16.33 -8.47 -2.43
CA ARG A 58 -17.56 -7.82 -2.88
C ARG A 58 -18.01 -8.29 -4.26
N PHE A 59 -17.09 -8.34 -5.21
CA PHE A 59 -17.38 -8.83 -6.56
C PHE A 59 -17.97 -10.25 -6.52
N LEU A 60 -17.39 -11.15 -5.72
CA LEU A 60 -17.90 -12.50 -5.53
C LEU A 60 -19.26 -12.52 -4.82
N GLY A 61 -19.50 -11.62 -3.87
CA GLY A 61 -20.79 -11.49 -3.18
C GLY A 61 -21.92 -11.05 -4.10
N ILE A 62 -21.63 -10.13 -5.04
CA ILE A 62 -22.60 -9.62 -6.02
C ILE A 62 -22.87 -10.64 -7.13
N THR A 63 -21.83 -11.30 -7.64
CA THR A 63 -21.95 -12.22 -8.78
C THR A 63 -22.42 -13.62 -8.39
N ARG A 64 -22.18 -14.08 -7.15
CA ARG A 64 -22.55 -15.43 -6.67
C ARG A 64 -23.32 -15.39 -5.34
N PRO A 65 -24.57 -14.87 -5.34
CA PRO A 65 -25.35 -14.69 -4.11
C PRO A 65 -25.74 -15.99 -3.40
N PHE A 66 -25.82 -17.14 -4.11
CA PHE A 66 -26.30 -18.42 -3.54
C PHE A 66 -25.18 -19.34 -3.02
N SER A 67 -23.91 -18.98 -3.18
CA SER A 67 -22.77 -19.86 -2.82
C SER A 67 -22.14 -19.53 -1.47
N ARG A 68 -22.72 -18.62 -0.66
CA ARG A 68 -22.13 -18.19 0.63
C ARG A 68 -23.00 -18.56 1.84
N PRO A 69 -22.53 -19.48 2.70
CA PRO A 69 -23.05 -19.63 4.05
C PRO A 69 -22.65 -18.42 4.92
N ALA A 70 -23.61 -17.73 5.52
CA ALA A 70 -23.40 -16.52 6.33
C ALA A 70 -22.49 -16.73 7.56
N ALA A 71 -22.42 -17.95 8.10
CA ALA A 71 -21.63 -18.28 9.29
C ALA A 71 -20.15 -18.66 8.99
N ALA A 72 -19.81 -18.97 7.73
CA ALA A 72 -18.44 -19.34 7.33
C ALA A 72 -17.58 -18.14 6.90
N SER A 73 -18.17 -16.94 6.79
CA SER A 73 -17.52 -15.73 6.27
C SER A 73 -16.49 -15.07 7.20
N PRO A 74 -16.67 -14.95 8.54
CA PRO A 74 -15.75 -14.14 9.35
C PRO A 74 -14.40 -14.83 9.58
N ARG A 75 -14.38 -16.16 9.79
CA ARG A 75 -13.12 -16.91 9.92
C ARG A 75 -12.30 -16.86 8.64
N ARG A 76 -12.96 -16.97 7.49
CA ARG A 76 -12.32 -16.87 6.18
C ARG A 76 -11.78 -15.46 5.92
N ALA A 77 -12.53 -14.42 6.30
CA ALA A 77 -12.07 -13.04 6.19
C ALA A 77 -10.82 -12.80 7.06
N TRP A 78 -10.84 -13.20 8.34
CA TRP A 78 -9.67 -13.10 9.21
C TRP A 78 -8.49 -13.94 8.74
N ALA A 79 -8.71 -15.13 8.20
CA ALA A 79 -7.66 -15.93 7.58
C ALA A 79 -7.04 -15.22 6.36
N SER A 80 -7.87 -14.56 5.53
CA SER A 80 -7.39 -13.74 4.42
C SER A 80 -6.56 -12.56 4.91
N VAL A 81 -6.99 -11.86 5.96
CA VAL A 81 -6.23 -10.76 6.57
C VAL A 81 -4.88 -11.25 7.09
N ALA A 82 -4.87 -12.36 7.82
CA ALA A 82 -3.65 -12.97 8.33
C ALA A 82 -2.69 -13.37 7.21
N LEU A 83 -3.20 -13.94 6.12
CA LEU A 83 -2.40 -14.29 4.95
C LEU A 83 -1.79 -13.04 4.29
N VAL A 84 -2.57 -11.96 4.15
CA VAL A 84 -2.09 -10.69 3.61
C VAL A 84 -0.98 -10.11 4.48
N TRP A 85 -1.17 -10.09 5.81
CA TRP A 85 -0.14 -9.63 6.74
C TRP A 85 1.12 -10.49 6.66
N ALA A 86 0.97 -11.81 6.63
CA ALA A 86 2.12 -12.73 6.51
C ALA A 86 2.88 -12.50 5.19
N ALA A 87 2.17 -12.34 4.07
CA ALA A 87 2.78 -12.06 2.77
C ALA A 87 3.50 -10.70 2.75
N ALA A 88 2.85 -9.64 3.24
CA ALA A 88 3.45 -8.31 3.30
C ALA A 88 4.69 -8.28 4.23
N LEU A 89 4.64 -9.01 5.36
CA LEU A 89 5.77 -9.12 6.27
C LEU A 89 6.92 -9.92 5.64
N ALA A 90 6.62 -11.06 5.01
CA ALA A 90 7.63 -11.87 4.32
C ALA A 90 8.35 -11.04 3.25
N LEU A 91 7.62 -10.24 2.47
CA LEU A 91 8.20 -9.30 1.52
C LEU A 91 9.06 -8.24 2.21
N GLY A 92 8.56 -7.61 3.28
CA GLY A 92 9.32 -6.64 4.06
C GLY A 92 10.63 -7.20 4.64
N LEU A 93 10.71 -8.51 4.89
CA LEU A 93 11.90 -9.18 5.41
C LEU A 93 12.93 -9.57 4.33
N LEU A 94 12.60 -9.48 3.03
CA LEU A 94 13.51 -9.86 1.95
C LEU A 94 14.88 -9.16 2.00
N PRO A 95 14.99 -7.85 2.31
CA PRO A 95 16.30 -7.20 2.44
C PRO A 95 17.15 -7.74 3.58
N LEU A 96 16.54 -8.31 4.63
CA LEU A 96 17.27 -8.95 5.73
C LEU A 96 17.81 -10.33 5.32
N LEU A 97 17.22 -10.93 4.28
CA LEU A 97 17.66 -12.18 3.66
C LEU A 97 18.63 -11.95 2.48
N GLY A 98 19.00 -10.70 2.21
CA GLY A 98 19.98 -10.33 1.18
C GLY A 98 19.37 -9.88 -0.16
N LEU A 99 18.04 -9.79 -0.29
CA LEU A 99 17.38 -9.32 -1.52
C LEU A 99 16.90 -7.88 -1.35
N GLY A 100 17.73 -6.94 -1.83
CA GLY A 100 17.52 -5.49 -1.68
C GLY A 100 18.09 -4.96 -0.37
N ARG A 101 18.03 -3.64 -0.17
CA ARG A 101 18.58 -2.98 1.03
C ARG A 101 17.66 -1.88 1.54
N TYR A 102 17.66 -1.68 2.87
CA TYR A 102 17.06 -0.52 3.50
C TYR A 102 18.10 0.56 3.77
N THR A 103 17.82 1.78 3.32
CA THR A 103 18.68 2.94 3.52
C THR A 103 17.88 4.13 4.04
N VAL A 104 18.57 5.00 4.78
CA VAL A 104 18.01 6.27 5.25
C VAL A 104 17.72 7.15 4.04
N GLN A 105 16.50 7.67 3.95
CA GLN A 105 16.05 8.51 2.85
C GLN A 105 15.99 9.99 3.26
N TYR A 106 16.16 10.90 2.30
CA TYR A 106 16.01 12.34 2.52
C TYR A 106 14.65 12.68 3.15
N PRO A 107 14.57 13.56 4.18
CA PRO A 107 15.64 14.40 4.74
C PRO A 107 16.45 13.74 5.88
N GLY A 108 16.33 12.42 6.07
CA GLY A 108 16.97 11.67 7.15
C GLY A 108 16.05 11.34 8.33
N SER A 109 14.74 11.37 8.13
CA SER A 109 13.74 11.04 9.17
C SER A 109 13.15 9.63 9.04
N TRP A 110 13.42 8.91 7.95
CA TRP A 110 12.79 7.64 7.63
C TRP A 110 13.75 6.73 6.83
N CYS A 111 13.46 5.43 6.84
CA CYS A 111 14.18 4.42 6.07
C CYS A 111 13.23 3.67 5.14
N PHE A 112 13.72 3.35 3.94
CA PHE A 112 12.94 2.66 2.92
C PHE A 112 13.84 1.89 1.97
N LEU A 113 13.24 1.19 1.02
CA LEU A 113 13.97 0.43 0.01
C LEU A 113 14.93 1.33 -0.78
N THR A 114 16.10 0.81 -1.10
CA THR A 114 17.14 1.52 -1.84
C THR A 114 16.79 1.53 -3.32
N LEU A 115 16.74 2.71 -3.95
CA LEU A 115 16.46 2.88 -5.38
C LEU A 115 17.76 2.81 -6.21
N GLY A 116 18.57 1.79 -5.95
CA GLY A 116 19.84 1.54 -6.63
C GLY A 116 19.66 0.73 -7.91
N ALA A 117 20.72 0.64 -8.71
CA ALA A 117 20.78 -0.20 -9.91
C ALA A 117 21.29 -1.63 -9.63
N GLU A 118 21.63 -1.93 -8.38
CA GLU A 118 22.03 -3.30 -7.99
C GLU A 118 20.87 -4.27 -8.25
N PRO A 119 21.12 -5.49 -8.78
CA PRO A 119 20.05 -6.42 -9.15
C PRO A 119 19.06 -6.70 -8.02
N GLY A 120 19.54 -6.78 -6.77
CA GLY A 120 18.69 -6.98 -5.60
C GLY A 120 17.80 -5.77 -5.28
N ASP A 121 18.31 -4.54 -5.46
CA ASP A 121 17.55 -3.31 -5.25
C ASP A 121 16.48 -3.14 -6.33
N VAL A 122 16.84 -3.44 -7.60
CA VAL A 122 15.89 -3.44 -8.73
C VAL A 122 14.80 -4.49 -8.52
N ALA A 123 15.18 -5.73 -8.19
CA ALA A 123 14.23 -6.81 -7.95
C ALA A 123 13.26 -6.47 -6.80
N PHE A 124 13.78 -5.98 -5.68
CA PHE A 124 12.94 -5.62 -4.53
C PHE A 124 12.04 -4.42 -4.80
N GLY A 125 12.57 -3.36 -5.42
CA GLY A 125 11.81 -2.18 -5.81
C GLY A 125 10.69 -2.50 -6.80
N LEU A 126 10.97 -3.34 -7.81
CA LEU A 126 9.96 -3.82 -8.75
C LEU A 126 8.92 -4.71 -8.08
N LEU A 127 9.32 -5.62 -7.19
CA LEU A 127 8.39 -6.49 -6.47
C LEU A 127 7.39 -5.67 -5.65
N PHE A 128 7.88 -4.66 -4.93
CA PHE A 128 7.04 -3.71 -4.19
C PHE A 128 6.11 -2.93 -5.13
N ALA A 129 6.68 -2.30 -6.17
CA ALA A 129 5.94 -1.43 -7.07
C ALA A 129 4.88 -2.19 -7.90
N LEU A 130 5.22 -3.35 -8.45
CA LEU A 130 4.32 -4.18 -9.25
C LEU A 130 3.22 -4.79 -8.39
N LEU A 131 3.56 -5.36 -7.23
CA LEU A 131 2.53 -5.94 -6.37
C LEU A 131 1.54 -4.88 -5.88
N GLY A 132 2.03 -3.70 -5.49
CA GLY A 132 1.17 -2.57 -5.16
C GLY A 132 0.31 -2.12 -6.34
N SER A 133 0.91 -1.97 -7.53
CA SER A 133 0.21 -1.50 -8.72
C SER A 133 -0.85 -2.49 -9.20
N LEU A 134 -0.55 -3.79 -9.20
CA LEU A 134 -1.53 -4.84 -9.49
C LEU A 134 -2.67 -4.84 -8.48
N SER A 135 -2.38 -4.61 -7.20
CA SER A 135 -3.42 -4.55 -6.16
C SER A 135 -4.37 -3.37 -6.38
N VAL A 136 -3.83 -2.18 -6.69
CA VAL A 136 -4.63 -1.00 -7.04
C VAL A 136 -5.46 -1.27 -8.30
N ALA A 137 -4.83 -1.77 -9.36
CA ALA A 137 -5.51 -2.04 -10.63
C ALA A 137 -6.63 -3.08 -10.48
N LEU A 138 -6.37 -4.18 -9.77
CA LEU A 138 -7.36 -5.21 -9.49
C LEU A 138 -8.53 -4.65 -8.67
N SER A 139 -8.24 -3.88 -7.62
CA SER A 139 -9.26 -3.21 -6.82
C SER A 139 -10.13 -2.29 -7.67
N LEU A 140 -9.51 -1.46 -8.52
CA LEU A 140 -10.19 -0.53 -9.43
C LEU A 140 -11.14 -1.27 -10.39
N VAL A 141 -10.63 -2.32 -11.05
CA VAL A 141 -11.42 -3.11 -12.01
C VAL A 141 -12.60 -3.80 -11.31
N LEU A 142 -12.35 -4.49 -10.20
CA LEU A 142 -13.38 -5.24 -9.48
C LEU A 142 -14.46 -4.34 -8.88
N ASN A 143 -14.06 -3.20 -8.30
CA ASN A 143 -15.02 -2.22 -7.77
C ASN A 143 -15.82 -1.57 -8.90
N THR A 144 -15.20 -1.24 -10.04
CA THR A 144 -15.92 -0.69 -11.20
C THR A 144 -16.96 -1.67 -11.75
N VAL A 145 -16.60 -2.95 -11.90
CA VAL A 145 -17.54 -4.00 -12.34
C VAL A 145 -18.66 -4.22 -11.32
N SER A 146 -18.34 -4.17 -10.02
CA SER A 146 -19.32 -4.27 -8.94
C SER A 146 -20.32 -3.12 -8.99
N VAL A 147 -19.85 -1.88 -9.14
CA VAL A 147 -20.69 -0.68 -9.27
C VAL A 147 -21.54 -0.75 -10.53
N ALA A 148 -20.97 -1.07 -11.69
CA ALA A 148 -21.71 -1.18 -12.94
C ALA A 148 -22.79 -2.26 -12.89
N THR A 149 -22.51 -3.39 -12.23
CA THR A 149 -23.49 -4.47 -12.05
C THR A 149 -24.62 -4.05 -11.13
N LEU A 150 -24.30 -3.37 -10.02
CA LEU A 150 -25.30 -2.79 -9.14
C LEU A 150 -26.16 -1.77 -9.90
N CYS A 151 -25.57 -0.78 -10.58
CA CYS A 151 -26.29 0.21 -11.37
C CYS A 151 -27.23 -0.42 -12.40
N ARG A 152 -26.80 -1.48 -13.11
CA ARG A 152 -27.67 -2.22 -14.05
C ARG A 152 -28.87 -2.87 -13.35
N VAL A 153 -28.65 -3.50 -12.19
CA VAL A 153 -29.73 -4.09 -11.39
C VAL A 153 -30.68 -3.01 -10.86
N TYR A 154 -30.15 -1.84 -10.49
CA TYR A 154 -30.92 -0.68 -10.03
C TYR A 154 -31.79 -0.08 -11.13
N HIS A 155 -31.24 0.16 -12.32
CA HIS A 155 -31.98 0.77 -13.46
C HIS A 155 -32.90 -0.22 -14.18
N GLY A 156 -32.57 -1.52 -14.20
CA GLY A 156 -33.38 -2.56 -14.83
C GLY A 156 -34.64 -2.97 -14.03
N ARG A 157 -34.84 -2.45 -12.81
CA ARG A 157 -35.99 -2.78 -11.95
C ARG A 157 -36.70 -1.54 -11.42
N ALA A 158 -37.68 -1.08 -12.20
CA ALA A 158 -38.91 -0.47 -11.69
C ALA A 158 -39.80 -1.47 -10.89
N ALA A 159 -39.28 -2.64 -10.50
CA ALA A 159 -40.01 -3.67 -9.75
C ALA A 159 -39.69 -3.61 -8.24
N ALA A 160 -40.44 -2.74 -7.56
CA ALA A 160 -41.10 -2.97 -6.27
C ALA A 160 -40.34 -3.59 -5.07
N ARG A 161 -40.06 -2.72 -4.08
CA ARG A 161 -40.54 -2.82 -2.67
C ARG A 161 -39.77 -3.52 -1.53
N GLN A 162 -38.59 -4.16 -1.67
CA GLN A 162 -38.09 -4.98 -0.53
C GLN A 162 -36.61 -4.89 -0.08
N ARG A 163 -35.80 -3.91 -0.50
CA ARG A 163 -34.41 -3.77 0.02
C ARG A 163 -34.11 -2.36 0.52
N PRO A 164 -33.42 -2.18 1.68
CA PRO A 164 -33.06 -0.85 2.18
C PRO A 164 -32.02 -0.24 1.23
N ARG A 165 -32.48 0.67 0.36
CA ARG A 165 -31.74 1.24 -0.77
C ARG A 165 -30.63 2.21 -0.35
N ASP A 166 -30.79 2.89 0.79
CA ASP A 166 -29.87 3.96 1.18
C ASP A 166 -28.52 3.41 1.69
N CYS A 167 -28.54 2.29 2.41
CA CYS A 167 -27.33 1.63 2.92
C CYS A 167 -26.46 1.03 1.79
N GLU A 168 -27.05 0.53 0.71
CA GLU A 168 -26.29 -0.01 -0.42
C GLU A 168 -25.64 1.09 -1.28
N VAL A 169 -26.32 2.23 -1.47
CA VAL A 169 -25.78 3.40 -2.20
C VAL A 169 -24.70 4.11 -1.39
N GLU A 170 -24.91 4.28 -0.09
CA GLU A 170 -23.92 4.83 0.83
C GLU A 170 -22.64 3.98 0.86
N MET A 171 -22.81 2.65 0.94
CA MET A 171 -21.70 1.72 0.82
C MET A 171 -20.98 1.92 -0.54
N MET A 172 -21.69 1.93 -1.67
CA MET A 172 -21.09 2.16 -3.00
C MET A 172 -20.30 3.47 -3.09
N ALA A 173 -20.80 4.56 -2.52
CA ALA A 173 -20.12 5.86 -2.50
C ALA A 173 -18.84 5.81 -1.66
N GLN A 174 -18.88 5.18 -0.48
CA GLN A 174 -17.70 4.94 0.34
C GLN A 174 -16.65 4.12 -0.42
N LEU A 175 -17.06 3.12 -1.20
CA LEU A 175 -16.13 2.28 -1.95
C LEU A 175 -15.46 3.05 -3.08
N LEU A 176 -16.23 3.87 -3.78
CA LEU A 176 -15.72 4.73 -4.83
C LEU A 176 -14.72 5.72 -4.24
N GLY A 177 -15.04 6.31 -3.09
CA GLY A 177 -14.16 7.21 -2.34
C GLY A 177 -12.83 6.55 -1.98
N ILE A 178 -12.86 5.44 -1.25
CA ILE A 178 -11.66 4.70 -0.82
C ILE A 178 -10.83 4.25 -2.04
N MET A 179 -11.47 3.77 -3.10
CA MET A 179 -10.80 3.36 -4.33
C MET A 179 -10.08 4.52 -5.05
N VAL A 180 -10.71 5.69 -5.13
CA VAL A 180 -10.12 6.89 -5.73
C VAL A 180 -8.96 7.38 -4.87
N VAL A 181 -9.16 7.45 -3.55
CA VAL A 181 -8.11 7.82 -2.59
C VAL A 181 -6.90 6.91 -2.73
N ALA A 182 -7.09 5.59 -2.69
CA ALA A 182 -5.99 4.64 -2.82
C ALA A 182 -5.23 4.78 -4.14
N THR A 183 -5.95 4.98 -5.24
CA THR A 183 -5.34 5.16 -6.56
C THR A 183 -4.52 6.46 -6.61
N VAL A 184 -5.10 7.58 -6.19
CA VAL A 184 -4.43 8.88 -6.23
C VAL A 184 -3.23 8.93 -5.27
N CYS A 185 -3.36 8.30 -4.10
CA CYS A 185 -2.31 8.33 -3.07
C CYS A 185 -1.14 7.40 -3.41
N TRP A 186 -1.41 6.18 -3.89
CA TRP A 186 -0.37 5.17 -4.06
C TRP A 186 0.26 5.12 -5.45
N THR A 187 -0.52 5.33 -6.52
CA THR A 187 -0.02 5.17 -7.89
C THR A 187 1.21 6.07 -8.19
N PRO A 188 1.27 7.35 -7.78
CA PRO A 188 2.45 8.18 -8.03
C PRO A 188 3.73 7.60 -7.42
N LEU A 189 3.65 7.10 -6.19
CA LEU A 189 4.80 6.50 -5.49
C LEU A 189 5.24 5.19 -6.16
N LEU A 190 4.28 4.30 -6.47
CA LEU A 190 4.57 3.00 -7.08
C LEU A 190 5.20 3.15 -8.46
N VAL A 191 4.64 4.04 -9.30
CA VAL A 191 5.17 4.35 -10.62
C VAL A 191 6.54 5.00 -10.50
N PHE A 192 6.74 5.95 -9.58
CA PHE A 192 8.05 6.57 -9.38
C PHE A 192 9.12 5.55 -8.98
N ILE A 193 8.81 4.62 -8.07
CA ILE A 193 9.75 3.56 -7.67
C ILE A 193 10.12 2.71 -8.88
N ALA A 194 9.13 2.19 -9.62
CA ALA A 194 9.36 1.37 -10.81
C ALA A 194 10.20 2.09 -11.88
N LEU A 195 9.86 3.34 -12.19
CA LEU A 195 10.60 4.14 -13.15
C LEU A 195 12.03 4.46 -12.69
N THR A 196 12.23 4.67 -11.38
CA THR A 196 13.55 5.01 -10.86
C THR A 196 14.50 3.82 -10.89
N VAL A 197 14.02 2.62 -10.53
CA VAL A 197 14.86 1.40 -10.55
C VAL A 197 15.11 0.85 -11.95
N LEU A 198 14.27 1.19 -12.93
CA LEU A 198 14.43 0.83 -14.34
C LEU A 198 15.12 1.90 -15.18
N ARG A 199 15.64 2.96 -14.55
CA ARG A 199 16.18 4.12 -15.28
C ARG A 199 17.57 3.84 -15.84
N ASP A 200 17.73 4.11 -17.13
CA ASP A 200 19.03 4.17 -17.82
C ASP A 200 19.32 5.61 -18.31
N PRO A 201 20.45 6.24 -17.94
CA PRO A 201 21.46 5.76 -16.98
C PRO A 201 20.93 5.69 -15.53
N PRO A 202 21.59 4.91 -14.64
CA PRO A 202 21.17 4.70 -13.26
C PRO A 202 20.82 5.99 -12.52
N ALA A 203 19.67 6.01 -11.85
CA ALA A 203 19.21 7.18 -11.09
C ALA A 203 20.06 7.49 -9.86
N MET A 204 20.70 6.46 -9.28
CA MET A 204 21.56 6.55 -8.12
C MET A 204 23.03 6.47 -8.56
N SER A 205 23.87 7.34 -8.03
CA SER A 205 25.30 7.34 -8.29
C SER A 205 26.00 6.11 -7.68
N PRO A 206 27.22 5.75 -8.11
CA PRO A 206 27.99 4.67 -7.47
C PRO A 206 28.26 4.90 -5.98
N ALA A 207 28.19 6.16 -5.52
CA ALA A 207 28.29 6.52 -4.10
C ALA A 207 26.98 6.30 -3.31
N GLY A 208 25.93 5.76 -3.94
CA GLY A 208 24.64 5.50 -3.31
C GLY A 208 23.76 6.75 -3.14
N GLN A 209 24.01 7.82 -3.91
CA GLN A 209 23.29 9.08 -3.79
C GLN A 209 22.31 9.29 -4.95
N LEU A 210 21.06 9.61 -4.63
CA LEU A 210 20.07 10.06 -5.61
C LEU A 210 20.25 11.55 -5.89
N SER A 211 19.75 12.01 -7.05
CA SER A 211 19.68 13.46 -7.31
C SER A 211 18.75 14.14 -6.29
N ARG A 212 19.08 15.37 -5.84
CA ARG A 212 18.23 16.13 -4.91
C ARG A 212 16.79 16.29 -5.39
N SER A 213 16.58 16.37 -6.71
CA SER A 213 15.25 16.39 -7.31
C SER A 213 14.49 15.08 -7.08
N SER A 214 15.14 13.94 -7.32
CA SER A 214 14.55 12.61 -7.12
C SER A 214 14.27 12.33 -5.64
N GLU A 215 15.18 12.74 -4.75
CA GLU A 215 14.97 12.66 -3.29
C GLU A 215 13.74 13.44 -2.83
N ARG A 216 13.57 14.67 -3.33
CA ARG A 216 12.40 15.51 -3.04
C ARG A 216 11.12 14.91 -3.62
N GLN A 217 11.16 14.40 -4.85
CA GLN A 217 10.02 13.74 -5.48
C GLN A 217 9.59 12.51 -4.68
N LEU A 218 10.53 11.66 -4.27
CA LEU A 218 10.27 10.50 -3.44
C LEU A 218 9.57 10.89 -2.13
N LEU A 219 10.07 11.94 -1.46
CA LEU A 219 9.44 12.45 -0.23
C LEU A 219 8.01 12.97 -0.47
N ILE A 220 7.78 13.68 -1.58
CA ILE A 220 6.45 14.19 -1.93
C ILE A 220 5.50 13.03 -2.17
N TYR A 221 5.90 12.03 -2.97
CA TYR A 221 5.05 10.87 -3.25
C TYR A 221 4.80 10.01 -2.02
N LEU A 222 5.77 9.89 -1.11
CA LEU A 222 5.55 9.23 0.17
C LEU A 222 4.51 9.97 1.02
N ARG A 223 4.61 11.31 1.09
CA ARG A 223 3.63 12.13 1.83
C ARG A 223 2.24 11.96 1.24
N VAL A 224 2.12 11.95 -0.09
CA VAL A 224 0.87 11.68 -0.79
C VAL A 224 0.34 10.28 -0.46
N ALA A 225 1.19 9.25 -0.48
CA ALA A 225 0.80 7.90 -0.08
C ALA A 225 0.28 7.84 1.37
N THR A 226 0.90 8.59 2.29
CA THR A 226 0.50 8.67 3.71
C THR A 226 -0.93 9.19 3.90
N TRP A 227 -1.45 10.01 2.98
CA TRP A 227 -2.83 10.48 3.04
C TRP A 227 -3.84 9.33 2.91
N ASN A 228 -3.49 8.23 2.24
CA ASN A 228 -4.36 7.06 2.16
C ASN A 228 -4.73 6.56 3.56
N GLN A 229 -3.73 6.38 4.43
CA GLN A 229 -3.93 5.90 5.80
C GLN A 229 -4.75 6.86 6.67
N ILE A 230 -4.86 8.13 6.27
CA ILE A 230 -5.63 9.17 6.98
C ILE A 230 -7.06 9.26 6.43
N LEU A 231 -7.25 9.01 5.13
CA LEU A 231 -8.51 9.16 4.42
C LEU A 231 -9.32 7.86 4.30
N ASP A 232 -8.69 6.70 4.54
CA ASP A 232 -9.37 5.40 4.53
C ASP A 232 -10.39 5.21 5.68
N PRO A 233 -10.12 5.65 6.93
CA PRO A 233 -11.12 5.66 8.02
C PRO A 233 -12.18 6.74 7.86
#